data_AF-A0A0B0S8K5-F1
#
_entry.id   AF-A0A0B0S8K5-F1
#
_cell.length_a   1.000
_cell.length_b   1.000
_cell.length_c   1.000
_cell.angle_alpha   90.00
_cell.angle_beta   90.00
_cell.angle_gamma   90.00
#
_symmetry.space_group_name_H-M   'P 1'
#
loop_
_entity.id
_entity.type
_entity.pdbx_description
1 polymer ?
#
loop_
_entity_poly.entity_id
_entity_poly.type
_entity_poly.pdbx_seq_one_letter_code
_entity_poly.pdbx_strand_id
1 'polypeptide(L)'
;MATLEFYRDKEKGLLDPVLFERARQVAEDLVREGKVKSSQFRNYFAELRALENRFQKERKADEDLAFARLVPELELLKAKLAYNTRAQGPLRGAGKFVAFLNEALDAGKRSPKDFEAMMKYVEAVLAYFYALGK
;
A
#
# COMPACT_ATOMS: atom_id res chain seq x y z
N MET A 1 7.23 -1.14 16.92
CA MET A 1 7.29 -0.10 15.87
C MET A 1 5.98 0.66 15.92
N ALA A 2 6.00 1.98 15.75
CA ALA A 2 4.77 2.78 15.75
C ALA A 2 3.89 2.35 14.56
N THR A 3 2.62 2.10 14.84
CA THR A 3 1.61 1.77 13.85
C THR A 3 1.45 2.92 12.86
N LEU A 4 1.44 2.64 11.54
CA LEU A 4 1.15 3.66 10.53
C LEU A 4 -0.27 4.22 10.73
N GLU A 5 -0.35 5.53 10.96
CA GLU A 5 -1.57 6.33 11.00
C GLU A 5 -1.59 7.29 9.81
N PHE A 6 -2.73 7.41 9.14
CA PHE A 6 -2.86 8.26 7.95
C PHE A 6 -3.41 9.65 8.24
N TYR A 7 -4.15 9.79 9.33
CA TYR A 7 -4.94 10.98 9.63
C TYR A 7 -4.42 11.64 10.89
N ARG A 8 -4.20 12.96 10.83
CA ARG A 8 -4.04 13.79 12.03
C ARG A 8 -5.38 14.07 12.71
N ASP A 9 -6.47 14.07 11.92
CA ASP A 9 -7.84 14.21 12.38
C ASP A 9 -8.75 13.39 11.45
N LYS A 10 -9.17 12.22 11.93
CA LYS A 10 -9.95 11.24 11.13
C LYS A 10 -11.41 11.65 10.97
N GLU A 11 -11.97 12.38 11.92
CA GLU A 11 -13.35 12.86 11.85
C GLU A 11 -13.50 13.90 10.73
N LYS A 12 -12.54 14.83 10.65
CA LYS A 12 -12.50 15.85 9.59
C LYS A 12 -11.87 15.36 8.28
N GLY A 13 -11.38 14.11 8.25
CA GLY A 13 -10.74 13.53 7.06
C GLY A 13 -9.42 14.21 6.68
N LEU A 14 -8.74 14.83 7.65
CA LEU A 14 -7.48 15.53 7.42
C LEU A 14 -6.32 14.53 7.46
N LEU A 15 -5.76 14.24 6.29
CA LEU A 15 -4.52 13.47 6.18
C LEU A 15 -3.39 14.20 6.89
N ASP A 16 -2.49 13.43 7.49
CA ASP A 16 -1.26 13.97 8.06
C ASP A 16 -0.28 14.34 6.93
N PRO A 17 0.13 15.62 6.77
CA PRO A 17 1.12 16.00 5.76
C PRO A 17 2.45 15.24 5.87
N VAL A 18 2.84 14.83 7.09
CA VAL A 18 4.06 14.05 7.36
C VAL A 18 4.04 12.70 6.64
N LEU A 19 2.85 12.19 6.29
CA LEU A 19 2.68 10.97 5.51
C LEU A 19 3.40 11.02 4.16
N PHE A 20 3.40 12.19 3.49
CA PHE A 20 4.03 12.36 2.19
C PHE A 20 5.56 12.53 2.29
N GLU A 21 6.05 13.09 3.40
CA GLU A 21 7.49 13.10 3.72
C GLU A 21 7.97 11.67 3.99
N ARG A 22 7.20 10.90 4.77
CA ARG A 22 7.45 9.47 4.99
C ARG A 22 7.43 8.69 3.68
N ALA A 23 6.50 8.98 2.77
CA ALA A 23 6.41 8.32 1.48
C ALA A 23 7.72 8.48 0.66
N ARG A 24 8.28 9.69 0.66
CA ARG A 24 9.58 9.96 0.04
C ARG A 24 10.69 9.15 0.72
N GLN A 25 10.75 9.15 2.05
CA GLN A 25 11.78 8.40 2.77
C GLN A 25 11.74 6.90 2.46
N VAL A 26 10.54 6.31 2.41
CA VAL A 26 10.34 4.92 2.01
C VAL A 26 10.84 4.70 0.59
N ALA A 27 10.48 5.57 -0.36
CA ALA A 27 10.95 5.44 -1.74
C ALA A 27 12.48 5.47 -1.87
N GLU A 28 13.15 6.39 -1.17
CA GLU A 28 14.63 6.45 -1.11
C GLU A 28 15.22 5.15 -0.55
N ASP A 29 14.58 4.59 0.47
CA ASP A 29 14.99 3.34 1.09
C ASP A 29 14.83 2.13 0.16
N LEU A 30 13.76 2.09 -0.64
CA LEU A 30 13.52 1.05 -1.65
C LEU A 30 14.54 1.13 -2.79
N VAL A 31 14.84 2.34 -3.29
CA VAL A 31 15.87 2.56 -4.31
C VAL A 31 17.24 2.13 -3.79
N ARG A 32 17.58 2.50 -2.54
CA ARG A 32 18.85 2.12 -1.90
C ARG A 32 18.96 0.60 -1.70
N GLU A 33 17.87 -0.08 -1.34
CA GLU A 33 17.84 -1.53 -1.24
C GLU A 33 18.09 -2.19 -2.60
N GLY A 34 17.55 -1.62 -3.68
CA GLY A 34 17.82 -2.05 -5.06
C GLY A 34 17.32 -3.48 -5.37
N LYS A 35 16.38 -4.00 -4.57
CA LYS A 35 15.85 -5.38 -4.71
C LYS A 35 14.49 -5.45 -5.40
N VAL A 36 13.87 -4.31 -5.70
CA VAL A 36 12.58 -4.25 -6.38
C VAL A 36 12.71 -3.55 -7.71
N LYS A 37 12.18 -4.18 -8.76
CA LYS A 37 12.08 -3.61 -10.10
C LYS A 37 10.83 -2.75 -10.20
N SER A 38 10.89 -1.69 -11.02
CA SER A 38 9.76 -0.80 -11.28
C SER A 38 8.51 -1.54 -11.78
N SER A 39 8.68 -2.61 -12.56
CA SER A 39 7.58 -3.46 -13.01
C SER A 39 6.91 -4.24 -11.87
N GLN A 40 7.69 -4.72 -10.90
CA GLN A 40 7.14 -5.44 -9.75
C GLN A 40 6.28 -4.52 -8.89
N PHE A 41 6.78 -3.33 -8.55
CA PHE A 41 6.01 -2.35 -7.80
C PHE A 41 4.75 -1.95 -8.58
N ARG A 42 4.87 -1.64 -9.87
CA ARG A 42 3.71 -1.30 -10.71
C ARG A 42 2.64 -2.40 -10.72
N ASN A 43 3.04 -3.67 -10.79
CA ASN A 43 2.09 -4.78 -10.82
C ASN A 43 1.28 -4.88 -9.52
N TYR A 44 1.92 -4.73 -8.36
CA TYR A 44 1.20 -4.69 -7.07
C TYR A 44 0.27 -3.48 -6.97
N PHE A 45 0.72 -2.30 -7.41
CA PHE A 45 -0.13 -1.12 -7.40
C PHE A 45 -1.31 -1.22 -8.38
N ALA A 46 -1.12 -1.85 -9.53
CA ALA A 46 -2.20 -2.12 -10.47
C ALA A 46 -3.26 -3.07 -9.88
N GLU A 47 -2.83 -4.10 -9.13
CA GLU A 47 -3.74 -4.98 -8.40
C GLU A 47 -4.53 -4.21 -7.33
N LEU A 48 -3.86 -3.36 -6.54
CA LEU A 48 -4.52 -2.47 -5.57
C LEU A 48 -5.53 -1.51 -6.24
N ARG A 49 -5.18 -0.92 -7.39
CA ARG A 49 -6.09 -0.07 -8.18
C ARG A 49 -7.31 -0.83 -8.68
N ALA A 50 -7.15 -2.10 -9.07
CA ALA A 50 -8.28 -2.94 -9.46
C ALA A 50 -9.23 -3.20 -8.27
N LEU A 51 -8.67 -3.48 -7.08
CA LEU A 51 -9.45 -3.63 -5.85
C LEU A 51 -10.17 -2.33 -5.47
N GLU A 52 -9.48 -1.19 -5.56
CA GLU A 52 -10.07 0.12 -5.30
C GLU A 52 -11.24 0.41 -6.25
N ASN A 53 -11.06 0.19 -7.56
CA ASN A 53 -12.13 0.38 -8.54
C ASN A 53 -13.37 -0.49 -8.24
N ARG A 54 -13.15 -1.74 -7.83
CA ARG A 54 -14.24 -2.63 -7.41
C ARG A 54 -14.93 -2.10 -6.15
N PHE A 55 -14.16 -1.73 -5.13
CA PHE A 55 -14.69 -1.14 -3.90
C PHE A 55 -15.52 0.12 -4.17
N GLN A 56 -15.01 1.05 -4.98
CA GLN A 56 -15.71 2.30 -5.34
C GLN A 56 -17.01 2.05 -6.11
N LYS A 57 -17.10 0.95 -6.86
CA LYS A 57 -18.34 0.51 -7.52
C LYS A 57 -19.33 -0.08 -6.53
N GLU A 58 -18.89 -1.00 -5.68
CA GLU A 58 -19.75 -1.75 -4.75
C GLU A 58 -20.26 -0.89 -3.60
N ARG A 59 -19.44 0.04 -3.07
CA ARG A 59 -19.81 0.89 -1.92
C ARG A 59 -21.00 1.81 -2.19
N LYS A 60 -21.34 2.06 -3.46
CA LYS A 60 -22.53 2.85 -3.85
C LYS A 60 -23.83 2.16 -3.44
N ALA A 61 -23.83 0.84 -3.34
CA ALA A 61 -24.97 0.04 -2.91
C ALA A 61 -24.90 -0.20 -1.39
N ASP A 62 -23.74 -0.65 -0.90
CA ASP A 62 -23.51 -0.96 0.51
C ASP A 62 -22.01 -0.85 0.82
N GLU A 63 -21.62 0.22 1.53
CA GLU A 63 -20.22 0.48 1.87
C GLU A 63 -19.64 -0.55 2.84
N ASP A 64 -20.41 -0.95 3.85
CA ASP A 64 -19.95 -1.88 4.88
C ASP A 64 -19.72 -3.27 4.27
N LEU A 65 -20.65 -3.75 3.45
CA LEU A 65 -20.50 -5.01 2.74
C LEU A 65 -19.36 -4.97 1.72
N ALA A 66 -19.22 -3.87 0.96
CA ALA A 66 -18.13 -3.71 0.00
C ALA A 66 -16.77 -3.73 0.71
N PHE A 67 -16.65 -3.07 1.86
CA PHE A 67 -15.43 -3.05 2.65
C PHE A 67 -15.13 -4.42 3.28
N ALA A 68 -16.15 -5.10 3.83
CA ALA A 68 -16.01 -6.44 4.37
C ALA A 68 -15.51 -7.45 3.31
N ARG A 69 -15.90 -7.29 2.05
CA ARG A 69 -15.38 -8.08 0.91
C ARG A 69 -13.97 -7.69 0.49
N LEU A 70 -13.59 -6.42 0.65
CA LEU A 70 -12.25 -5.93 0.32
C LEU A 70 -11.17 -6.46 1.27
N VAL A 71 -11.46 -6.54 2.57
CA VAL A 71 -10.46 -6.92 3.59
C VAL A 71 -9.78 -8.28 3.32
N PRO A 72 -10.49 -9.38 3.03
CA PRO A 72 -9.86 -10.66 2.70
C PRO A 72 -8.92 -10.59 1.48
N GLU A 73 -9.20 -9.70 0.53
CA GLU A 73 -8.41 -9.53 -0.69
C GLU A 73 -7.10 -8.79 -0.40
N LEU A 74 -7.14 -7.84 0.55
CA LEU A 74 -5.93 -7.20 1.09
C LEU A 74 -5.07 -8.22 1.87
N GLU A 75 -5.67 -9.14 2.62
CA GLU A 75 -4.95 -10.23 3.28
C GLU A 75 -4.34 -11.21 2.27
N LEU A 76 -5.06 -11.52 1.18
CA LEU A 76 -4.54 -12.33 0.10
C LEU A 76 -3.31 -11.68 -0.56
N LEU A 77 -3.32 -10.35 -0.74
CA LEU A 77 -2.15 -9.60 -1.20
C LEU A 77 -0.95 -9.76 -0.25
N LYS A 78 -1.16 -9.74 1.07
CA LYS A 78 -0.09 -10.03 2.05
C LYS A 78 0.46 -11.45 1.90
N ALA A 79 -0.41 -12.44 1.72
CA ALA A 79 0.00 -13.82 1.47
C ALA A 79 0.83 -13.94 0.17
N LYS A 80 0.42 -13.24 -0.90
CA LYS A 80 1.19 -13.16 -2.16
C LYS A 80 2.56 -12.51 -1.98
N LEU A 81 2.65 -11.43 -1.19
CA LEU A 81 3.92 -10.79 -0.85
C LEU A 81 4.86 -11.80 -0.16
N ALA A 82 4.38 -12.48 0.88
CA ALA A 82 5.15 -13.48 1.61
C ALA A 82 5.58 -14.66 0.72
N TYR A 83 4.71 -15.18 -0.12
CA TYR A 83 5.07 -16.23 -1.07
C TYR A 83 6.20 -15.77 -2.02
N ASN A 84 6.15 -14.52 -2.46
CA ASN A 84 7.12 -13.97 -3.40
C ASN A 84 8.50 -13.68 -2.77
N THR A 85 8.67 -13.77 -1.44
CA THR A 85 9.98 -13.62 -0.77
C THR A 85 10.77 -14.93 -0.68
N ARG A 86 10.20 -16.06 -1.09
CA ARG A 86 10.88 -17.37 -1.09
C ARG A 86 12.24 -17.32 -1.82
N ALA A 87 13.09 -18.33 -1.61
CA ALA A 87 14.45 -18.39 -2.16
C ALA A 87 14.56 -18.27 -3.70
N GLN A 88 13.51 -18.60 -4.45
CA GLN A 88 13.43 -18.42 -5.90
C GLN A 88 12.33 -17.43 -6.32
N GLY A 89 11.86 -16.61 -5.36
CA GLY A 89 10.77 -15.67 -5.54
C GLY A 89 11.23 -14.34 -6.11
N PRO A 90 10.33 -13.61 -6.78
CA PRO A 90 10.64 -12.32 -7.41
C PRO A 90 11.00 -11.23 -6.39
N LEU A 91 10.58 -11.35 -5.13
CA LEU A 91 10.87 -10.39 -4.05
C LEU A 91 11.93 -10.92 -3.08
N ARG A 92 12.77 -11.86 -3.51
CA ARG A 92 13.86 -12.37 -2.67
C ARG A 92 14.77 -11.21 -2.21
N GLY A 93 14.84 -11.04 -0.90
CA GLY A 93 15.67 -10.00 -0.29
C GLY A 93 15.09 -8.59 -0.36
N ALA A 94 13.88 -8.40 -0.90
CA ALA A 94 13.19 -7.11 -0.94
C ALA A 94 12.48 -6.80 0.39
N GLY A 95 13.24 -6.84 1.49
CA GLY A 95 12.71 -6.75 2.85
C GLY A 95 11.99 -5.43 3.12
N LYS A 96 12.57 -4.31 2.67
CA LYS A 96 11.97 -2.98 2.88
C LYS A 96 10.66 -2.82 2.12
N PHE A 97 10.59 -3.31 0.87
CA PHE A 97 9.36 -3.26 0.08
C PHE A 97 8.23 -4.06 0.71
N VAL A 98 8.55 -5.28 1.16
CA VAL A 98 7.58 -6.17 1.79
C VAL A 98 7.10 -5.60 3.12
N ALA A 99 8.00 -5.03 3.93
CA ALA A 99 7.65 -4.36 5.18
C ALA A 99 6.74 -3.16 4.93
N PHE A 100 7.10 -2.29 3.98
CA PHE A 100 6.29 -1.13 3.57
C PHE A 100 4.87 -1.53 3.15
N LEU A 101 4.73 -2.47 2.22
CA LEU A 101 3.41 -2.86 1.73
C LEU A 101 2.58 -3.55 2.81
N ASN A 102 3.19 -4.41 3.64
CA ASN A 102 2.46 -5.03 4.75
C ASN A 102 1.95 -3.99 5.74
N GLU A 103 2.78 -3.01 6.12
CA GLU A 103 2.38 -1.92 7.01
C GLU A 103 1.25 -1.08 6.41
N ALA A 104 1.35 -0.74 5.12
CA ALA A 104 0.31 -0.02 4.40
C ALA A 104 -1.00 -0.80 4.38
N LEU A 105 -0.97 -2.10 4.04
CA LEU A 105 -2.13 -2.99 4.00
C LEU A 105 -2.78 -3.15 5.38
N ASP A 106 -1.99 -3.31 6.44
CA ASP A 106 -2.47 -3.41 7.82
C ASP A 106 -3.12 -2.11 8.32
N ALA A 107 -2.65 -0.95 7.85
CA ALA A 107 -3.30 0.32 8.11
C ALA A 107 -4.58 0.50 7.29
N GLY A 108 -4.54 0.19 5.99
CA GLY A 108 -5.67 0.38 5.07
C GLY A 108 -6.89 -0.48 5.40
N LYS A 109 -6.70 -1.67 5.96
CA LYS A 109 -7.81 -2.58 6.28
C LYS A 109 -8.66 -2.18 7.51
N ARG A 110 -8.35 -1.07 8.19
CA ARG A 110 -9.04 -0.66 9.42
C ARG A 110 -10.39 0.01 9.18
N SER A 111 -10.55 0.72 8.07
CA SER A 111 -11.82 1.33 7.67
C SER A 111 -11.80 1.74 6.19
N PRO A 112 -12.95 2.00 5.55
CA PRO A 112 -13.02 2.56 4.20
C PRO A 112 -12.12 3.79 4.00
N LYS A 113 -12.14 4.72 4.97
CA LYS A 113 -11.31 5.93 4.94
C LYS A 113 -9.82 5.61 5.01
N ASP A 114 -9.41 4.61 5.79
CA ASP A 114 -8.00 4.23 5.88
C ASP A 114 -7.54 3.57 4.58
N PHE A 115 -8.38 2.79 3.92
CA PHE A 115 -8.06 2.20 2.62
C PHE A 115 -7.82 3.27 1.55
N GLU A 116 -8.67 4.29 1.47
CA GLU A 116 -8.48 5.40 0.53
C GLU A 116 -7.20 6.20 0.83
N ALA A 117 -6.88 6.40 2.11
CA ALA A 117 -5.63 7.05 2.51
C ALA A 117 -4.39 6.20 2.17
N MET A 118 -4.49 4.88 2.40
CA MET A 118 -3.46 3.92 2.01
C MET A 118 -3.19 3.99 0.50
N MET A 119 -4.22 4.06 -0.34
CA MET A 119 -4.05 4.17 -1.80
C MET A 119 -3.23 5.40 -2.19
N LYS A 120 -3.54 6.57 -1.60
CA LYS A 120 -2.77 7.81 -1.83
C LYS A 120 -1.33 7.70 -1.33
N TYR A 121 -1.12 7.07 -0.18
CA TYR A 121 0.21 6.85 0.38
C TYR A 121 1.07 5.93 -0.51
N VAL A 122 0.53 4.79 -0.92
CA VAL A 122 1.24 3.83 -1.79
C VAL A 122 1.54 4.47 -3.15
N GLU A 123 0.62 5.25 -3.70
CA GLU A 123 0.83 6.02 -4.92
C GLU A 123 1.96 7.04 -4.78
N ALA A 124 2.01 7.78 -3.66
CA ALA A 124 3.08 8.74 -3.40
C ALA A 124 4.45 8.05 -3.32
N VAL A 125 4.55 6.91 -2.63
CA VAL A 125 5.77 6.10 -2.58
C VAL A 125 6.18 5.64 -3.98
N LEU A 126 5.23 5.16 -4.78
CA LEU A 126 5.48 4.75 -6.16
C LEU A 126 6.00 5.91 -7.01
N ALA A 127 5.37 7.08 -6.93
CA ALA A 127 5.78 8.26 -7.68
C ALA A 127 7.21 8.70 -7.32
N TYR A 128 7.55 8.79 -6.03
CA TYR A 128 8.92 9.09 -5.60
C TYR A 128 9.91 8.00 -6.01
N PHE A 129 9.54 6.72 -5.90
CA PHE A 129 10.40 5.60 -6.30
C PHE A 129 10.78 5.70 -7.77
N TYR A 130 9.83 6.04 -8.63
CA TYR A 130 10.07 6.27 -10.06
C TYR A 130 10.91 7.51 -10.34
N ALA A 131 10.72 8.58 -9.57
CA ALA A 131 11.51 9.81 -9.73
C ALA A 131 12.98 9.61 -9.33
N LEU A 132 13.23 8.80 -8.30
CA LEU A 132 14.55 8.58 -7.70
C LEU A 132 15.32 7.42 -8.33
N GLY A 133 14.63 6.38 -8.83
CA GLY A 133 15.24 5.17 -9.38
C GLY A 133 15.73 5.30 -10.83
N LYS A 134 16.17 6.49 -11.25
CA LYS A 134 16.85 6.70 -12.53
C LYS A 134 18.31 6.25 -12.47
#